data_AF-A0AAD5B601-F1
#
_entry.id   AF-A0AAD5B601-F1
#
_cell.length_a   1.000
_cell.length_b   1.000
_cell.length_c   1.000
_cell.angle_alpha   90.00
_cell.angle_beta   90.00
_cell.angle_gamma   90.00
#
_symmetry.space_group_name_H-M   'P 1'
#
loop_
_entity.id
_entity.type
_entity.pdbx_description
1 polymer ?
#
loop_
_entity_poly.entity_id
_entity_poly.type
_entity_poly.pdbx_seq_one_letter_code
_entity_poly.pdbx_strand_id
1 'polypeptide(L)'
;MNLVIRTCWETHVGQEMYKLMIFDFLIIGAVTVFVEFPRKILVNHCDWGLVKWWGQQEFSIPQNVLEIVYGQTICWIGTFYCPLMPAINTIKYFIVFYIKKVTLVNNCRPASRPFRASSSNFFFLAVLLIGLALATLPVTVSIAQIRSSGACGAFRNFSTSWEAVPQSVSYLPSALQTVFYTLASEACAVSFFVITCLAMFYVIALAGAHKRVINQLRDQLAMEGRDKRFLIQKLCQAQFNPSCRRNQKPSSSTVYMIAPPTETRA
;
A
#
# COMPACT_ATOMS: atom_id res chain seq x y z
N MET A 1 -18.86 -26.95 -41.22
CA MET A 1 -18.95 -26.56 -39.80
C MET A 1 -17.95 -25.44 -39.56
N ASN A 2 -18.29 -24.26 -40.05
CA ASN A 2 -17.48 -23.05 -40.05
C ASN A 2 -17.96 -22.18 -38.89
N LEU A 3 -17.10 -21.85 -37.92
CA LEU A 3 -17.02 -20.53 -37.23
C LEU A 3 -16.16 -20.52 -35.94
N VAL A 4 -15.45 -21.59 -35.56
CA VAL A 4 -14.44 -21.47 -34.49
C VAL A 4 -13.13 -21.01 -35.12
N ILE A 5 -13.05 -19.72 -35.44
CA ILE A 5 -11.77 -19.03 -35.58
C ILE A 5 -10.97 -19.40 -34.33
N ARG A 6 -9.86 -20.13 -34.52
CA ARG A 6 -8.92 -20.58 -33.49
C ARG A 6 -8.75 -19.52 -32.40
N THR A 7 -9.42 -19.70 -31.27
CA THR A 7 -9.34 -18.76 -30.14
C THR A 7 -7.98 -18.89 -29.48
N CYS A 8 -7.17 -17.85 -29.56
CA CYS A 8 -5.96 -17.70 -28.76
C CYS A 8 -6.40 -17.51 -27.31
N TRP A 9 -6.18 -18.52 -26.47
CA TRP A 9 -6.62 -18.43 -25.08
C TRP A 9 -5.88 -17.30 -24.34
N GLU A 10 -4.61 -17.04 -24.66
CA GLU A 10 -3.83 -15.95 -24.06
C GLU A 10 -4.46 -14.58 -24.36
N THR A 11 -4.84 -14.35 -25.63
CA THR A 11 -5.50 -13.10 -26.03
C THR A 11 -6.88 -12.98 -25.40
N HIS A 12 -7.62 -14.08 -25.31
CA HIS A 12 -8.94 -14.10 -24.67
C HIS A 12 -8.86 -13.72 -23.18
N VAL A 13 -7.89 -14.28 -22.44
CA VAL A 13 -7.64 -13.91 -21.05
C VAL A 13 -7.30 -12.42 -20.94
N GLY A 14 -6.43 -11.90 -21.82
CA GLY A 14 -6.10 -10.47 -21.85
C GLY A 14 -7.31 -9.58 -22.12
N GLN A 15 -8.21 -9.98 -23.01
CA GLN A 15 -9.46 -9.26 -23.31
C GLN A 15 -10.42 -9.24 -22.11
N GLU A 16 -10.57 -10.37 -21.40
CA GLU A 16 -11.43 -10.43 -20.23
C GLU A 16 -10.84 -9.62 -19.06
N MET A 17 -9.51 -9.64 -18.84
CA MET A 17 -8.86 -8.76 -17.85
C MET A 17 -9.04 -7.28 -18.19
N TYR A 18 -8.95 -6.91 -19.47
CA TYR A 18 -9.19 -5.54 -19.92
C TYR A 18 -10.65 -5.12 -19.69
N LYS A 19 -11.60 -5.98 -20.06
CA LYS A 19 -13.03 -5.76 -19.84
C LYS A 19 -13.32 -5.56 -18.34
N LEU A 20 -12.77 -6.42 -17.48
CA LEU A 20 -12.90 -6.30 -16.02
C LEU A 20 -12.35 -4.97 -15.50
N MET A 21 -11.19 -4.52 -16.00
CA MET A 21 -10.61 -3.23 -15.61
C MET A 21 -11.50 -2.04 -15.98
N ILE A 22 -12.12 -2.06 -17.16
CA ILE A 22 -13.06 -1.02 -17.58
C ILE A 22 -14.35 -1.08 -16.75
N PHE A 23 -14.89 -2.27 -16.49
CA PHE A 23 -16.07 -2.42 -15.63
C PHE A 23 -15.81 -1.94 -14.20
N ASP A 24 -14.64 -2.23 -13.63
CA ASP A 24 -14.21 -1.72 -12.33
C ASP A 24 -14.27 -0.18 -12.30
N PHE A 25 -13.70 0.49 -13.32
CA PHE A 25 -13.78 1.94 -13.45
C PHE A 25 -15.23 2.46 -13.53
N LEU A 26 -16.07 1.81 -14.35
CA LEU A 26 -17.48 2.17 -14.51
C LEU A 26 -18.26 2.00 -13.20
N ILE A 27 -18.02 0.91 -12.46
CA ILE A 27 -18.67 0.66 -11.17
C ILE A 27 -18.25 1.72 -10.15
N ILE A 28 -16.96 2.04 -10.05
CA ILE A 28 -16.48 3.10 -9.16
C ILE A 28 -17.17 4.43 -9.49
N GLY A 29 -17.20 4.80 -10.77
CA GLY A 29 -17.90 6.01 -11.22
C GLY A 29 -19.40 5.99 -10.92
N ALA A 30 -20.07 4.87 -11.20
CA ALA A 30 -21.50 4.70 -10.97
C ALA A 30 -21.85 4.75 -9.47
N VAL A 31 -21.08 4.09 -8.61
CA VAL A 31 -21.29 4.16 -7.15
C VAL A 31 -21.11 5.59 -6.66
N THR A 32 -20.07 6.30 -7.12
CA THR A 32 -19.89 7.70 -6.76
C THR A 32 -21.08 8.56 -7.19
N VAL A 33 -21.54 8.45 -8.44
CA VAL A 33 -22.62 9.28 -9.00
C VAL A 33 -24.00 8.92 -8.43
N PHE A 34 -24.34 7.64 -8.35
CA PHE A 34 -25.69 7.18 -8.01
C PHE A 34 -25.88 6.84 -6.53
N VAL A 35 -24.81 6.67 -5.75
CA VAL A 35 -24.90 6.34 -4.33
C VAL A 35 -24.37 7.47 -3.47
N GLU A 36 -23.14 7.93 -3.70
CA GLU A 36 -22.49 8.90 -2.81
C GLU A 36 -23.13 10.30 -2.90
N PHE A 37 -23.38 10.81 -4.12
CA PHE A 37 -24.03 12.12 -4.30
C PHE A 37 -25.49 12.15 -3.82
N PRO A 38 -26.37 11.19 -4.19
CA PRO A 38 -27.76 11.21 -3.76
C PRO A 38 -27.89 11.04 -2.25
N ARG A 39 -27.04 10.20 -1.62
CA ARG A 39 -27.02 10.05 -0.16
C ARG A 39 -26.79 11.39 0.53
N LYS A 40 -25.84 12.21 0.05
CA LYS A 40 -25.60 13.54 0.61
C LYS A 40 -26.84 14.44 0.51
N ILE A 41 -27.49 14.47 -0.66
CA ILE A 41 -28.69 15.28 -0.91
C ILE A 41 -29.83 14.85 0.02
N LEU A 42 -30.07 13.53 0.12
CA LEU A 42 -31.14 12.95 0.93
C LEU A 42 -30.98 13.30 2.41
N VAL A 43 -29.77 13.15 2.95
CA VAL A 43 -29.48 13.46 4.36
C VAL A 43 -29.59 14.96 4.66
N ASN A 44 -29.37 15.83 3.66
CA ASN A 44 -29.46 17.28 3.85
C ASN A 44 -30.88 17.84 3.68
N HIS A 45 -31.76 17.16 2.94
CA HIS A 45 -33.10 17.67 2.61
C HIS A 45 -34.26 16.86 3.21
N CYS A 46 -34.06 15.61 3.62
CA CYS A 46 -35.11 14.76 4.18
C CYS A 46 -34.89 14.50 5.68
N ASP A 47 -35.86 14.90 6.52
CA ASP A 47 -35.83 14.69 7.98
C ASP A 47 -36.42 13.33 8.42
N TRP A 48 -36.46 12.35 7.52
CA TRP A 48 -36.95 11.01 7.85
C TRP A 48 -35.99 10.29 8.80
N GLY A 49 -36.53 9.68 9.87
CA GLY A 49 -35.73 8.99 10.89
C GLY A 49 -34.78 7.91 10.34
N LEU A 50 -35.18 7.20 9.28
CA LEU A 50 -34.33 6.23 8.58
C LEU A 50 -33.13 6.87 7.86
N VAL A 51 -33.31 8.06 7.28
CA VAL A 51 -32.24 8.79 6.57
C VAL A 51 -31.24 9.37 7.58
N LYS A 52 -31.73 9.86 8.72
CA LYS A 52 -30.88 10.30 9.84
C LYS A 52 -30.08 9.15 10.47
N TRP A 53 -30.66 7.95 10.53
CA TRP A 53 -29.98 6.74 10.99
C TRP A 53 -28.92 6.26 9.98
N TRP A 54 -29.21 6.31 8.68
CA TRP A 54 -28.25 5.97 7.62
C TRP A 54 -27.04 6.92 7.62
N GLY A 55 -27.29 8.21 7.86
CA GLY A 55 -26.26 9.22 8.07
C GLY A 55 -25.41 9.57 6.83
N GLN A 56 -24.57 10.59 6.99
CA GLN A 56 -23.60 10.98 5.97
C GLN A 56 -22.52 9.90 5.80
N GLN A 57 -22.03 9.72 4.58
CA GLN A 57 -20.99 8.74 4.28
C GLN A 57 -19.69 9.06 5.01
N GLU A 58 -19.14 8.07 5.70
CA GLU A 58 -17.82 8.15 6.32
C GLU A 58 -16.77 7.55 5.38
N PHE A 59 -15.67 8.26 5.16
CA PHE A 59 -14.61 7.80 4.28
C PHE A 59 -13.77 6.71 4.94
N SER A 60 -14.01 5.46 4.54
CA SER A 60 -13.24 4.31 5.02
C SER A 60 -11.96 4.12 4.19
N ILE A 61 -10.81 4.46 4.78
CA ILE A 61 -9.49 4.26 4.14
C ILE A 61 -9.29 2.78 3.78
N PRO A 62 -9.55 1.80 4.67
CA PRO A 62 -9.33 0.39 4.33
C PRO A 62 -10.12 -0.11 3.12
N GLN A 63 -11.36 0.36 2.94
CA GLN A 63 -12.19 -0.03 1.80
C GLN A 63 -11.58 0.48 0.47
N ASN A 64 -11.19 1.75 0.45
CA ASN A 64 -10.57 2.35 -0.74
C ASN A 64 -9.21 1.71 -1.05
N VAL A 65 -8.42 1.35 -0.02
CA VAL A 65 -7.16 0.62 -0.22
C VAL A 65 -7.41 -0.78 -0.77
N LEU A 66 -8.45 -1.47 -0.30
CA LEU A 66 -8.80 -2.80 -0.80
C LEU A 66 -9.24 -2.75 -2.28
N GLU A 67 -10.02 -1.72 -2.68
CA GLU A 67 -10.35 -1.44 -4.08
C GLU A 67 -9.09 -1.22 -4.93
N ILE A 68 -8.10 -0.49 -4.41
CA ILE A 68 -6.81 -0.28 -5.10
C ILE A 68 -6.06 -1.61 -5.24
N VAL A 69 -5.93 -2.41 -4.18
CA VAL A 69 -5.23 -3.70 -4.24
C VAL A 69 -5.92 -4.63 -5.24
N TYR A 70 -7.25 -4.69 -5.25
CA TYR A 70 -8.01 -5.47 -6.23
C TYR A 70 -7.72 -5.05 -7.69
N GLY A 71 -7.70 -3.75 -7.99
CA GLY A 71 -7.37 -3.32 -9.35
C GLY A 71 -5.89 -3.53 -9.70
N GLN A 72 -4.99 -3.49 -8.72
CA GLN A 72 -3.56 -3.85 -8.90
C GLN A 72 -3.40 -5.32 -9.25
N THR A 73 -4.12 -6.24 -8.60
CA THR A 73 -4.03 -7.67 -8.90
C THR A 73 -4.51 -7.98 -10.31
N ILE A 74 -5.61 -7.38 -10.76
CA ILE A 74 -6.07 -7.48 -12.17
C ILE A 74 -4.97 -7.00 -13.12
N CYS A 75 -4.38 -5.84 -12.84
CA CYS A 75 -3.30 -5.29 -13.66
C CYS A 75 -2.10 -6.23 -13.71
N TRP A 76 -1.66 -6.79 -12.58
CA TRP A 76 -0.53 -7.71 -12.53
C TRP A 76 -0.78 -8.98 -13.33
N ILE A 77 -1.96 -9.59 -13.20
CA ILE A 77 -2.35 -10.76 -13.98
C ILE A 77 -2.39 -10.41 -15.47
N GLY A 78 -3.05 -9.32 -15.83
CA GLY A 78 -3.29 -8.93 -17.21
C GLY A 78 -2.06 -8.37 -17.94
N THR A 79 -1.07 -7.84 -17.24
CA THR A 79 0.15 -7.25 -17.85
C THR A 79 0.91 -8.28 -18.69
N PHE A 80 0.93 -9.55 -18.28
CA PHE A 80 1.56 -10.61 -19.04
C PHE A 80 0.87 -10.84 -20.40
N TYR A 81 -0.46 -10.80 -20.43
CA TYR A 81 -1.28 -11.05 -21.64
C TYR A 81 -1.49 -9.80 -22.50
N CYS A 82 -1.51 -8.62 -21.87
CA CYS A 82 -1.72 -7.32 -22.49
C CYS A 82 -0.73 -6.30 -21.89
N PRO A 83 0.44 -6.10 -22.54
CA PRO A 83 1.52 -5.27 -21.98
C PRO A 83 1.16 -3.78 -21.86
N LEU A 84 0.10 -3.31 -22.53
CA LEU A 84 -0.39 -1.93 -22.42
C LEU A 84 -1.24 -1.69 -21.16
N MET A 85 -1.64 -2.76 -20.46
CA MET A 85 -2.55 -2.69 -19.32
C MET A 85 -2.06 -1.77 -18.17
N PRO A 86 -0.77 -1.75 -17.79
CA PRO A 86 -0.25 -0.81 -16.79
C PRO A 86 -0.49 0.66 -17.15
N ALA A 87 -0.29 1.05 -18.41
CA ALA A 87 -0.48 2.43 -18.85
C ALA A 87 -1.96 2.86 -18.71
N ILE A 88 -2.88 1.98 -19.09
CA ILE A 88 -4.33 2.20 -18.94
C ILE A 88 -4.70 2.29 -17.47
N ASN A 89 -4.13 1.41 -16.64
CA ASN A 89 -4.35 1.40 -15.20
C ASN A 89 -3.84 2.68 -14.52
N THR A 90 -2.71 3.24 -14.97
CA THR A 90 -2.20 4.53 -14.49
C THR A 90 -3.18 5.67 -14.79
N ILE A 91 -3.71 5.73 -16.01
CA ILE A 91 -4.72 6.74 -16.40
C ILE A 91 -5.99 6.55 -15.55
N LYS A 92 -6.46 5.30 -15.40
CA LYS A 92 -7.62 4.96 -14.57
C LYS A 92 -7.46 5.49 -13.15
N TYR A 93 -6.36 5.15 -12.46
CA TYR A 93 -6.16 5.57 -11.08
C TYR A 93 -5.95 7.07 -10.92
N PHE A 94 -5.37 7.74 -11.92
CA PHE A 94 -5.32 9.20 -11.93
C PHE A 94 -6.72 9.80 -11.89
N ILE A 95 -7.64 9.34 -12.74
CA ILE A 95 -9.03 9.81 -12.75
C ILE A 95 -9.74 9.46 -11.44
N VAL A 96 -9.64 8.21 -10.99
CA VAL A 96 -10.28 7.75 -9.74
C VAL A 96 -9.79 8.55 -8.53
N PHE A 97 -8.51 8.92 -8.49
CA PHE A 97 -7.95 9.76 -7.43
C PHE A 97 -8.66 11.12 -7.33
N TYR A 98 -8.87 11.80 -8.46
CA TYR A 98 -9.57 13.09 -8.46
C TYR A 98 -11.04 12.93 -8.09
N ILE A 99 -11.72 11.89 -8.59
CA ILE A 99 -13.11 11.59 -8.21
C ILE A 99 -13.22 11.39 -6.70
N LYS A 100 -12.41 10.49 -6.12
CA LYS A 100 -12.42 10.19 -4.68
C LYS A 100 -12.00 11.40 -3.84
N LYS A 101 -11.07 12.23 -4.32
CA LYS A 101 -10.71 13.50 -3.65
C LYS A 101 -11.91 14.45 -3.56
N VAL A 102 -12.64 14.63 -4.65
CA VAL A 102 -13.85 15.48 -4.67
C VAL A 102 -14.92 14.90 -3.76
N THR A 103 -15.18 13.60 -3.82
CA THR A 103 -16.12 12.93 -2.90
C THR A 103 -15.71 13.13 -1.44
N LEU A 104 -14.43 12.96 -1.11
CA LEU A 104 -13.94 13.10 0.27
C LEU A 104 -14.16 14.51 0.82
N VAL A 105 -13.86 15.54 0.03
CA VAL A 105 -13.96 16.94 0.48
C VAL A 105 -15.43 17.40 0.50
N ASN A 106 -16.22 16.99 -0.49
CA ASN A 106 -17.55 17.56 -0.70
C ASN A 106 -18.66 16.69 -0.10
N ASN A 107 -18.54 15.36 -0.08
CA ASN A 107 -19.64 14.44 0.23
C ASN A 107 -19.44 13.67 1.54
N CYS A 108 -18.21 13.52 2.03
CA CYS A 108 -17.94 12.77 3.26
C CYS A 108 -17.92 13.66 4.50
N ARG A 109 -18.43 13.13 5.61
CA ARG A 109 -18.19 13.72 6.94
C ARG A 109 -16.77 13.38 7.42
N PRO A 110 -16.14 14.22 8.26
CA PRO A 110 -14.88 13.88 8.88
C PRO A 110 -15.02 12.59 9.70
N ALA A 111 -14.01 11.72 9.62
CA ALA A 111 -13.99 10.47 10.37
C ALA A 111 -14.06 10.74 11.88
N SER A 112 -14.91 9.98 12.58
CA SER A 112 -15.17 10.17 14.01
C SER A 112 -13.95 9.85 14.89
N ARG A 113 -13.06 8.99 14.39
CA ARG A 113 -11.78 8.66 15.03
C ARG A 113 -10.64 8.93 14.06
N PRO A 114 -9.57 9.64 14.48
CA PRO A 114 -8.41 9.86 13.62
C PRO A 114 -7.75 8.52 13.31
N PHE A 115 -7.62 8.20 12.02
CA PHE A 115 -6.97 6.98 11.57
C PHE A 115 -5.46 7.06 11.85
N ARG A 116 -4.92 6.10 12.62
CA ARG A 116 -3.49 6.03 12.92
C ARG A 116 -2.77 5.20 11.85
N ALA A 117 -2.23 5.88 10.84
CA ALA A 117 -1.54 5.26 9.70
C ALA A 117 -0.48 4.21 10.11
N SER A 118 0.29 4.45 11.18
CA SER A 118 1.34 3.55 11.64
C SER A 118 0.84 2.17 12.12
N SER A 119 -0.41 2.08 12.61
CA SER A 119 -0.97 0.82 13.11
C SER A 119 -1.51 -0.07 11.99
N SER A 120 -1.90 0.52 10.85
CA SER A 120 -2.58 -0.19 9.77
C SER A 120 -1.68 -0.47 8.56
N ASN A 121 -0.48 0.13 8.50
CA ASN A 121 0.49 -0.14 7.44
C ASN A 121 0.82 -1.63 7.30
N PHE A 122 0.99 -2.36 8.42
CA PHE A 122 1.24 -3.80 8.37
C PHE A 122 0.08 -4.56 7.70
N PHE A 123 -1.16 -4.22 8.04
CA PHE A 123 -2.35 -4.83 7.43
C PHE A 123 -2.41 -4.57 5.92
N PHE A 124 -2.18 -3.32 5.48
CA PHE A 124 -2.20 -2.99 4.04
C PHE A 124 -1.06 -3.66 3.27
N LEU A 125 0.14 -3.71 3.84
CA LEU A 125 1.28 -4.42 3.25
C LEU A 125 0.99 -5.93 3.15
N ALA A 126 0.40 -6.53 4.19
CA ALA A 126 0.02 -7.93 4.18
C ALA A 126 -1.03 -8.23 3.09
N VAL A 127 -2.07 -7.41 2.97
CA VAL A 127 -3.10 -7.55 1.93
C VAL A 127 -2.51 -7.39 0.53
N LEU A 128 -1.61 -6.42 0.33
CA LEU A 128 -0.90 -6.24 -0.94
C LEU A 128 -0.02 -7.44 -1.30
N LEU A 129 0.69 -8.01 -0.31
CA LEU A 129 1.51 -9.21 -0.50
C LEU A 129 0.65 -10.42 -0.87
N ILE A 130 -0.49 -10.60 -0.20
CA ILE A 130 -1.47 -11.65 -0.54
C ILE A 130 -1.98 -11.45 -1.96
N GLY A 131 -2.37 -10.23 -2.33
CA GLY A 131 -2.79 -9.89 -3.68
C GLY A 131 -1.72 -10.21 -4.72
N LEU A 132 -0.45 -9.92 -4.42
CA LEU A 132 0.67 -10.21 -5.31
C LEU A 132 0.90 -11.72 -5.46
N ALA A 133 0.80 -12.48 -4.38
CA ALA A 133 0.89 -13.94 -4.45
C ALA A 133 -0.25 -14.53 -5.28
N LEU A 134 -1.49 -14.05 -5.06
CA LEU A 134 -2.66 -14.49 -5.83
C LEU A 134 -2.58 -14.11 -7.31
N ALA A 135 -1.87 -13.04 -7.67
CA ALA A 135 -1.66 -12.66 -9.07
C ALA A 135 -0.52 -13.45 -9.73
N THR A 136 0.62 -13.60 -9.03
CA THR A 136 1.83 -14.20 -9.59
C THR A 136 1.75 -15.72 -9.70
N LEU A 137 1.12 -16.41 -8.74
CA LEU A 137 0.95 -17.87 -8.78
C LEU A 137 0.25 -18.38 -10.05
N PRO A 138 -0.98 -17.93 -10.40
CA PRO A 138 -1.67 -18.42 -11.59
C PRO A 138 -0.94 -18.04 -12.88
N VAL A 139 -0.33 -16.86 -12.95
CA VAL A 139 0.48 -16.44 -14.10
C VAL A 139 1.71 -17.34 -14.26
N THR A 140 2.40 -17.66 -13.16
CA THR A 140 3.60 -18.50 -13.20
C THR A 140 3.27 -19.93 -13.61
N VAL A 141 2.20 -20.50 -13.06
CA VAL A 141 1.69 -21.82 -13.47
C VAL A 141 1.28 -21.80 -14.95
N SER A 142 0.63 -20.72 -15.40
CA SER A 142 0.26 -20.54 -16.80
C SER A 142 1.49 -20.50 -17.73
N ILE A 143 2.53 -19.77 -17.36
CA ILE A 143 3.76 -19.66 -18.15
C ILE A 143 4.53 -20.99 -18.20
N ALA A 144 4.62 -21.70 -17.07
CA ALA A 144 5.47 -22.86 -16.91
C ALA A 144 4.82 -24.17 -17.37
N GLN A 145 3.51 -24.34 -17.18
CA GLN A 145 2.83 -25.63 -17.38
C GLN A 145 1.77 -25.61 -18.49
N ILE A 146 1.17 -24.46 -18.79
CA ILE A 146 0.11 -24.40 -19.81
C ILE A 146 0.74 -24.31 -21.20
N ARG A 147 0.28 -25.20 -22.09
CA ARG A 147 0.73 -25.23 -23.49
C ARG A 147 0.31 -23.95 -24.21
N SER A 148 1.24 -23.37 -24.96
CA SER A 148 0.97 -22.15 -25.74
C SER A 148 -0.03 -22.43 -26.88
N SER A 149 -0.75 -21.40 -27.32
CA SER A 149 -1.61 -21.47 -28.52
C SER A 149 -0.76 -21.63 -29.79
N GLY A 150 -0.82 -22.80 -30.42
CA GLY A 150 -0.13 -23.03 -31.70
C GLY A 150 -0.72 -22.27 -32.90
N ALA A 151 -1.90 -21.66 -32.72
CA ALA A 151 -2.61 -20.93 -33.78
C ALA A 151 -2.16 -19.48 -33.94
N CYS A 152 -1.65 -18.85 -32.88
CA CYS A 152 -1.53 -17.39 -32.79
C CYS A 152 -0.73 -16.96 -31.54
N GLY A 153 -0.31 -15.69 -31.52
CA GLY A 153 0.43 -15.10 -30.40
C GLY A 153 1.95 -15.20 -30.57
N ALA A 154 2.67 -14.52 -29.67
CA ALA A 154 4.13 -14.46 -29.68
C ALA A 154 4.80 -15.82 -29.42
N PHE A 155 4.09 -16.73 -28.75
CA PHE A 155 4.61 -18.02 -28.29
C PHE A 155 4.24 -19.21 -29.21
N ARG A 156 3.70 -18.96 -30.41
CA ARG A 156 3.15 -20.00 -31.31
C ARG A 156 4.10 -21.17 -31.65
N ASN A 157 5.41 -20.94 -31.60
CA ASN A 157 6.44 -21.90 -31.97
C ASN A 157 7.01 -22.66 -30.76
N PHE A 158 6.54 -22.36 -29.55
CA PHE A 158 7.04 -22.92 -28.30
C PHE A 158 6.02 -23.87 -27.70
N SER A 159 6.47 -24.92 -27.00
CA SER A 159 5.53 -25.81 -26.31
C SER A 159 4.91 -25.11 -25.09
N THR A 160 5.72 -24.33 -24.37
CA THR A 160 5.33 -23.50 -23.22
C THR A 160 5.89 -22.08 -23.38
N SER A 161 5.24 -21.10 -22.74
CA SER A 161 5.71 -19.71 -22.79
C SER A 161 7.10 -19.53 -22.17
N TRP A 162 7.50 -20.41 -21.24
CA TRP A 162 8.81 -20.40 -20.60
C TRP A 162 9.98 -20.64 -21.57
N GLU A 163 9.81 -21.49 -22.59
CA GLU A 163 10.88 -21.82 -23.55
C GLU A 163 11.36 -20.60 -24.36
N ALA A 164 10.52 -19.57 -24.49
CA ALA A 164 10.88 -18.34 -25.17
C ALA A 164 11.97 -17.55 -24.45
N VAL A 165 12.11 -17.69 -23.12
CA VAL A 165 13.11 -16.96 -22.32
C VAL A 165 14.54 -17.36 -22.67
N PRO A 166 14.96 -18.64 -22.53
CA PRO A 166 16.32 -19.04 -22.87
C PRO A 166 16.65 -18.84 -24.36
N GLN A 167 15.68 -19.00 -25.26
CA GLN A 167 15.88 -18.72 -26.68
C GLN A 167 16.06 -17.22 -26.95
N SER A 168 15.34 -16.34 -26.25
CA SER A 168 15.55 -14.89 -26.38
C SER A 168 16.93 -14.48 -25.87
N VAL A 169 17.43 -15.13 -24.82
CA VAL A 169 18.77 -14.89 -24.29
C VAL A 169 19.84 -15.29 -25.30
N SER A 170 19.66 -16.36 -26.07
CA SER A 170 20.68 -16.81 -27.03
C SER A 170 20.88 -15.88 -28.23
N TYR A 171 19.93 -15.00 -28.52
CA TYR A 171 20.07 -13.96 -29.57
C TYR A 171 20.78 -12.69 -29.10
N LEU A 172 21.03 -12.53 -27.79
CA LEU A 172 21.73 -11.37 -27.23
C LEU A 172 23.25 -11.46 -27.49
N PRO A 173 23.99 -10.34 -27.46
CA PRO A 173 25.46 -10.37 -27.52
C PRO A 173 26.05 -11.19 -26.37
N SER A 174 27.20 -11.82 -26.61
CA SER A 174 27.87 -12.74 -25.67
C SER A 174 28.09 -12.15 -24.28
N ALA A 175 28.43 -10.86 -24.19
CA ALA A 175 28.58 -10.17 -22.92
C ALA A 175 27.29 -10.20 -22.07
N LEU A 176 26.13 -9.94 -22.70
CA LEU A 176 24.84 -9.97 -21.99
C LEU A 176 24.43 -11.41 -21.63
N GLN A 177 24.71 -12.38 -22.48
CA GLN A 177 24.45 -13.78 -22.17
C GLN A 177 25.20 -14.22 -20.91
N THR A 178 26.50 -13.92 -20.81
CA THR A 178 27.30 -14.24 -19.62
C THR A 178 26.72 -13.57 -18.37
N VAL A 179 26.28 -12.32 -18.46
CA VAL A 179 25.61 -11.63 -17.34
C VAL A 179 24.32 -12.35 -16.92
N PHE A 180 23.44 -12.71 -17.86
CA PHE A 180 22.20 -13.42 -17.52
C PHE A 180 22.45 -14.80 -16.91
N TYR A 181 23.40 -15.57 -17.46
CA TYR A 181 23.73 -16.89 -16.91
C TYR A 181 24.44 -16.81 -15.55
N THR A 182 25.29 -15.81 -15.33
CA THR A 182 25.92 -15.59 -14.01
C THR A 182 24.89 -15.16 -12.97
N LEU A 183 23.95 -14.27 -13.31
CA LEU A 183 22.86 -13.86 -12.43
C LEU A 183 21.91 -15.04 -12.11
N ALA A 184 21.61 -15.88 -13.09
CA ALA A 184 20.79 -17.08 -12.91
C ALA A 184 21.53 -18.22 -12.20
N SER A 185 22.85 -18.10 -11.99
CA SER A 185 23.64 -19.12 -11.29
C SER A 185 23.25 -19.22 -9.82
N GLU A 186 23.16 -20.45 -9.33
CA GLU A 186 22.90 -20.75 -7.91
C GLU A 186 23.87 -20.02 -6.98
N ALA A 187 25.15 -19.93 -7.36
CA ALA A 187 26.18 -19.23 -6.59
C ALA A 187 25.90 -17.73 -6.45
N CYS A 188 25.39 -17.08 -7.50
CA CYS A 188 25.02 -15.67 -7.45
C CYS A 188 23.79 -15.45 -6.58
N ALA A 189 22.78 -16.32 -6.69
CA ALA A 189 21.59 -16.27 -5.85
C ALA A 189 21.93 -16.44 -4.36
N VAL A 190 22.77 -17.43 -4.02
CA VAL A 190 23.24 -17.65 -2.64
C VAL A 190 24.05 -16.47 -2.14
N SER A 191 24.97 -15.93 -2.95
CA SER A 191 25.78 -14.77 -2.56
C SER A 191 24.92 -13.54 -2.28
N PHE A 192 23.95 -13.26 -3.16
CA PHE A 192 23.01 -12.17 -2.99
C PHE A 192 22.14 -12.34 -1.74
N PHE A 193 21.69 -13.56 -1.46
CA PHE A 193 20.94 -13.88 -0.24
C PHE A 193 21.77 -13.62 1.02
N VAL A 194 23.03 -14.07 1.06
CA VAL A 194 23.93 -13.83 2.20
C VAL A 194 24.17 -12.34 2.42
N ILE A 195 24.48 -11.58 1.35
CA ILE A 195 24.70 -10.13 1.43
C ILE A 195 23.43 -9.43 1.94
N THR A 196 22.26 -9.81 1.45
CA THR A 196 20.97 -9.24 1.87
C THR A 196 20.69 -9.54 3.34
N CYS A 197 20.96 -10.76 3.80
CA CYS A 197 20.84 -11.12 5.21
C CYS A 197 21.77 -10.28 6.08
N LEU A 198 23.05 -10.15 5.72
CA LEU A 198 24.00 -9.31 6.44
C LEU A 198 23.56 -7.84 6.48
N ALA A 199 23.09 -7.31 5.36
CA ALA A 199 22.54 -5.95 5.29
C ALA A 199 21.31 -5.77 6.20
N MET A 200 20.40 -6.75 6.21
CA MET A 200 19.23 -6.73 7.09
C MET A 200 19.64 -6.75 8.57
N PHE A 201 20.56 -7.65 8.97
CA PHE A 201 21.11 -7.70 10.32
C PHE A 201 21.77 -6.37 10.71
N TYR A 202 22.56 -5.78 9.82
CA TYR A 202 23.19 -4.48 10.03
C TYR A 202 22.16 -3.38 10.27
N VAL A 203 21.11 -3.31 9.44
CA VAL A 203 20.04 -2.31 9.58
C VAL A 203 19.26 -2.50 10.88
N ILE A 204 18.98 -3.74 11.30
CA ILE A 204 18.31 -4.03 12.57
C ILE A 204 19.18 -3.59 13.76
N ALA A 205 20.48 -3.91 13.73
CA ALA A 205 21.43 -3.49 14.76
C ALA A 205 21.52 -1.95 14.84
N LEU A 206 21.59 -1.28 13.69
CA LEU A 206 21.63 0.18 13.59
C LEU A 206 20.33 0.82 14.11
N ALA A 207 19.16 0.28 13.73
CA ALA A 207 17.88 0.73 14.25
C ALA A 207 17.79 0.56 15.78
N GLY A 208 18.33 -0.55 16.31
CA GLY A 208 18.47 -0.78 17.75
C GLY A 208 19.37 0.25 18.44
N ALA A 209 20.53 0.57 17.86
CA ALA A 209 21.45 1.58 18.38
C ALA A 209 20.82 2.98 18.37
N HIS A 210 20.20 3.40 17.26
CA HIS A 210 19.50 4.67 17.19
C HIS A 210 18.35 4.77 18.19
N LYS A 211 17.59 3.68 18.41
CA LYS A 211 16.55 3.65 19.43
C LYS A 211 17.11 3.90 20.84
N ARG A 212 18.28 3.33 21.17
CA ARG A 212 18.97 3.57 22.45
C ARG A 212 19.38 5.03 22.60
N VAL A 213 20.01 5.61 21.56
CA VAL A 213 20.42 7.01 21.54
C VAL A 213 19.22 7.94 21.72
N ILE A 214 18.12 7.70 21.00
CA ILE A 214 16.88 8.50 21.13
C ILE A 214 16.32 8.43 22.56
N ASN A 215 16.33 7.26 23.18
CA ASN A 215 15.87 7.11 24.57
C ASN A 215 16.77 7.87 25.54
N GLN A 216 18.10 7.79 25.38
CA GLN A 216 19.03 8.56 26.21
C GLN A 216 18.82 10.07 26.08
N LEU A 217 18.62 10.60 24.86
CA LEU A 217 18.31 12.02 24.66
C LEU A 217 16.98 12.42 25.33
N ARG A 218 15.97 11.55 25.28
CA ARG A 218 14.69 11.79 25.97
C ARG A 218 14.84 11.83 27.49
N ASP A 219 15.63 10.91 28.05
CA ASP A 219 15.90 10.88 29.49
C ASP A 219 16.66 12.13 29.94
N GLN A 220 17.63 12.60 29.15
CA GLN A 220 18.34 13.85 29.43
C GLN A 220 17.40 15.07 29.39
N LEU A 221 16.53 15.17 28.39
CA LEU A 221 15.53 16.24 28.32
C LEU A 221 14.57 16.22 29.53
N ALA A 222 14.17 15.03 29.99
CA ALA A 222 13.33 14.90 31.17
C ALA A 222 14.05 15.31 32.46
N MET A 223 15.35 14.99 32.58
CA MET A 223 16.19 15.41 33.71
C MET A 223 16.39 16.93 33.74
N GLU A 224 16.81 17.55 32.64
CA GLU A 224 16.95 19.01 32.57
C GLU A 224 15.63 19.73 32.86
N GLY A 225 14.51 19.18 32.38
CA GLY A 225 13.18 19.71 32.67
C GLY A 225 12.84 19.70 34.17
N ARG A 226 13.30 18.68 34.91
CA ARG A 226 13.13 18.61 36.38
C ARG A 226 14.05 19.59 37.10
N ASP A 227 15.31 19.68 36.70
CA ASP A 227 16.28 20.58 37.33
C ASP A 227 15.89 22.05 37.16
N LYS A 228 15.45 22.45 35.96
CA LYS A 228 14.94 23.82 35.72
C LYS A 228 13.73 24.13 36.61
N ARG A 229 12.78 23.19 36.76
CA ARG A 229 11.62 23.38 37.66
C ARG A 229 12.06 23.50 39.12
N PHE A 230 13.02 22.69 39.56
CA PHE A 230 13.56 22.75 40.91
C PHE A 230 14.27 24.09 41.17
N LEU A 231 15.08 24.57 40.23
CA LEU A 231 15.76 25.86 40.33
C LEU A 231 14.77 27.03 40.42
N ILE A 232 13.73 27.04 39.56
CA ILE A 232 12.67 28.06 39.60
C ILE A 232 11.96 28.04 40.95
N GLN A 233 11.67 26.86 41.50
CA GLN A 233 11.02 26.75 42.81
C GLN A 233 11.89 27.33 43.94
N LYS A 234 13.20 27.07 43.93
CA LYS A 234 14.15 27.63 44.91
C LYS A 234 14.30 29.15 44.77
N LEU A 235 14.38 29.67 43.56
CA LEU A 235 14.42 31.12 43.30
C LEU A 235 13.14 31.82 43.78
N CYS A 236 11.96 31.25 43.50
CA CYS A 236 10.69 31.79 43.98
C CYS A 236 10.58 31.77 45.52
N GLN A 237 11.13 30.76 46.20
CA GLN A 237 11.20 30.72 47.67
C GLN A 237 12.14 31.79 48.22
N ALA A 238 13.31 31.98 47.61
CA ALA A 238 14.31 32.96 48.05
C ALA A 238 13.85 34.41 47.85
N GLN A 239 13.10 34.71 46.78
CA GLN A 239 12.63 36.07 46.49
C GLN A 239 11.38 36.49 47.29
N PHE A 240 10.79 35.62 48.13
CA PHE A 240 9.55 35.88 48.89
C PHE A 240 8.44 36.57 48.07
N ASN A 241 8.46 36.37 46.74
CA ASN A 241 7.64 37.15 45.83
C ASN A 241 6.30 36.43 45.62
N PRO A 242 5.17 36.96 46.13
CA PRO A 242 3.87 36.30 46.05
C PRO A 242 3.34 36.17 44.61
N SER A 243 3.94 36.86 43.63
CA SER A 243 3.59 36.73 42.21
C SER A 243 4.03 35.39 41.59
N CYS A 244 5.03 34.69 42.13
CA CYS A 244 5.42 33.34 41.70
C CYS A 244 4.32 32.29 41.94
N ARG A 245 3.46 32.47 42.97
CA ARG A 245 2.34 31.55 43.25
C ARG A 245 1.28 31.57 42.16
N ARG A 246 1.20 32.63 41.35
CA ARG A 246 0.16 32.78 40.32
C ARG A 246 0.46 32.01 39.03
N ASN A 247 1.74 31.79 38.71
CA ASN A 247 2.18 30.94 37.58
C ASN A 247 2.21 29.44 37.91
N GLN A 248 1.76 29.06 39.12
CA GLN A 248 1.62 27.69 39.56
C GLN A 248 0.16 27.19 39.50
N LYS A 249 -0.70 27.79 38.66
CA LYS A 249 -1.75 27.00 38.01
C LYS A 249 -1.04 26.08 37.01
N PRO A 250 -1.40 24.80 36.90
CA PRO A 250 -0.79 23.92 35.92
C PRO A 250 -1.07 24.53 34.55
N SER A 251 -0.05 25.16 33.95
CA SER A 251 -0.06 25.37 32.52
C SER A 251 -0.19 23.97 31.94
N SER A 252 -1.38 23.67 31.41
CA SER A 252 -1.61 22.61 30.43
C SER A 252 -0.76 22.93 29.20
N SER A 253 0.56 22.86 29.36
CA SER A 253 1.48 22.64 28.26
C SER A 253 1.57 21.14 28.18
N THR A 254 0.69 20.60 27.35
CA THR A 254 0.64 19.25 26.79
C THR A 254 2.05 18.71 26.56
N VAL A 255 2.68 18.19 27.61
CA VAL A 255 3.73 17.19 27.47
C VAL A 255 2.96 15.99 26.99
N TYR A 256 3.03 15.74 25.69
CA TYR A 256 2.61 14.48 25.09
C TYR A 256 3.20 13.36 25.94
N MET A 257 2.37 12.75 26.79
CA MET A 257 2.62 11.42 27.31
C MET A 257 2.69 10.51 26.11
N ILE A 258 3.89 10.32 25.57
CA ILE A 258 4.19 9.16 24.76
C ILE A 258 4.08 8.01 25.75
N ALA A 259 2.93 7.35 25.73
CA ALA A 259 2.71 6.12 26.48
C ALA A 259 3.89 5.16 26.26
N PRO A 260 4.40 4.50 27.30
CA PRO A 260 5.44 3.50 27.14
C PRO A 260 4.95 2.42 26.17
N PRO A 261 5.81 1.87 25.30
CA PRO A 261 5.42 0.71 24.52
C PRO A 261 5.11 -0.43 25.49
N THR A 262 3.89 -0.97 25.37
CA THR A 262 3.46 -2.16 26.09
C THR A 262 4.44 -3.27 25.80
N GLU A 263 5.22 -3.63 26.82
CA GLU A 263 6.08 -4.80 26.86
C GLU A 263 5.18 -6.04 26.74
N THR A 264 4.96 -6.52 25.52
CA THR A 264 4.39 -7.86 25.30
C THR A 264 5.57 -8.81 25.29
N ARG A 265 5.82 -9.41 26.46
CA ARG A 265 6.65 -10.61 26.62
C ARG A 265 6.15 -11.71 25.67
N ALA A 266 7.12 -12.52 25.24
CA ALA A 266 7.03 -13.67 24.34
C ALA A 266 5.82 -14.59 24.55
#